data_AF-A0A2A2J9V8-F1
#
_entry.id   AF-A0A2A2J9V8-F1
#
_cell.length_a   1.000
_cell.length_b   1.000
_cell.length_c   1.000
_cell.angle_alpha   90.00
_cell.angle_beta   90.00
_cell.angle_gamma   90.00
#
_symmetry.space_group_name_H-M   'P 1'
#
loop_
_entity.id
_entity.type
_entity.pdbx_description
1 polymer ?
#
loop_
_entity_poly.entity_id
_entity_poly.type
_entity_poly.pdbx_seq_one_letter_code
_entity_poly.pdbx_strand_id
1 'polypeptide(L)'
;MADGKYGRARSRSRTPERVVKHYYEPVKHSSDGQYIAVENTSLIHYIDISAWKIEHIVDGVLDAMFVFPSSGVILKPKQTIKIWGNAYRHLAYLYDFVCDTYSRFDVGYETQTVLLNQFREVVCKLNSY
;
A
#
# COMPACT_ATOMS: atom_id res chain seq x y z
N MET A 1 -25.05 55.74 22.56
CA MET A 1 -24.00 54.94 23.22
C MET A 1 -24.58 53.53 23.35
N ALA A 2 -24.55 52.68 22.31
CA ALA A 2 -23.49 51.71 21.98
C ALA A 2 -23.11 50.85 23.22
N ASP A 3 -23.17 49.52 23.25
CA ASP A 3 -23.11 48.53 22.17
C ASP A 3 -23.66 47.17 22.64
N GLY A 4 -24.26 46.42 21.72
CA GLY A 4 -24.98 45.17 21.97
C GLY A 4 -24.06 43.95 22.03
N LYS A 5 -24.21 43.14 23.09
CA LYS A 5 -23.57 41.82 23.22
C LYS A 5 -24.17 40.83 22.22
N TYR A 6 -23.56 40.69 21.05
CA TYR A 6 -23.80 39.56 20.16
C TYR A 6 -22.63 38.58 20.23
N GLY A 7 -22.87 37.46 20.91
CA GLY A 7 -21.97 36.32 20.99
C GLY A 7 -21.69 35.78 19.59
N ARG A 8 -20.43 35.87 19.17
CA ARG A 8 -19.96 35.26 17.93
C ARG A 8 -19.76 33.76 18.19
N ALA A 9 -20.83 32.99 18.06
CA ALA A 9 -20.75 31.54 17.99
C ALA A 9 -19.90 31.18 16.76
N ARG A 10 -18.62 30.86 16.99
CA ARG A 10 -17.76 30.28 15.95
C ARG A 10 -18.36 28.92 15.62
N SER A 11 -19.09 28.85 14.51
CA SER A 11 -19.46 27.59 13.87
C SER A 11 -18.17 26.84 13.58
N ARG A 12 -17.83 25.90 14.46
CA ARG A 12 -16.88 24.85 14.13
C ARG A 12 -17.62 23.96 13.15
N SER A 13 -17.49 24.27 11.86
CA SER A 13 -17.68 23.25 10.83
C SER A 13 -16.61 22.21 11.10
N ARG A 14 -16.95 21.26 11.97
CA ARG A 14 -16.24 20.01 12.10
C ARG A 14 -16.68 19.24 10.87
N THR A 15 -16.04 19.50 9.73
CA THR A 15 -15.88 18.45 8.74
C THR A 15 -15.40 17.25 9.54
N PRO A 16 -16.11 16.11 9.55
CA PRO A 16 -15.55 14.93 10.17
C PRO A 16 -14.24 14.71 9.42
N GLU A 17 -13.11 14.92 10.08
CA GLU A 17 -11.87 14.28 9.67
C GLU A 17 -12.28 12.84 9.45
N ARG A 18 -12.31 12.40 8.20
CA ARG A 18 -12.32 10.99 7.87
C ARG A 18 -11.07 10.49 8.56
N VAL A 19 -11.21 9.98 9.77
CA VAL A 19 -10.20 9.14 10.39
C VAL A 19 -10.22 7.90 9.53
N VAL A 20 -9.51 7.96 8.40
CA VAL A 20 -9.13 6.77 7.65
C VAL A 20 -8.18 6.08 8.60
N LYS A 21 -8.73 5.18 9.43
CA LYS A 21 -7.91 4.25 10.19
C LYS A 21 -7.27 3.37 9.12
N HIS A 22 -6.08 3.74 8.68
CA HIS A 22 -5.28 2.92 7.79
C HIS A 22 -4.87 1.70 8.59
N TYR A 23 -5.64 0.62 8.51
CA TYR A 23 -5.37 -0.66 9.17
C TYR A 23 -4.32 -1.49 8.41
N TYR A 24 -3.51 -0.86 7.55
CA TYR A 24 -2.70 -1.49 6.51
C TYR A 24 -1.29 -0.94 6.58
N GLU A 25 -0.30 -1.69 7.06
CA GLU A 25 1.16 -1.42 6.91
C GLU A 25 1.92 -2.64 7.46
N PRO A 26 3.04 -3.15 6.90
CA PRO A 26 3.94 -2.47 5.98
C PRO A 26 4.16 -3.29 4.70
N VAL A 27 4.24 -2.59 3.57
CA VAL A 27 4.96 -3.16 2.43
C VAL A 27 6.40 -3.42 2.88
N LYS A 28 6.92 -4.62 2.65
CA LYS A 28 8.30 -4.98 3.03
C LYS A 28 9.03 -5.55 1.83
N HIS A 29 10.30 -5.22 1.70
CA HIS A 29 11.19 -5.88 0.75
C HIS A 29 11.86 -7.06 1.45
N SER A 30 12.15 -8.12 0.70
CA SER A 30 13.16 -9.07 1.15
C SER A 30 14.52 -8.36 1.17
N SER A 31 15.42 -8.79 2.07
CA SER A 31 16.75 -8.17 2.23
C SER A 31 17.61 -8.20 0.96
N ASP A 32 17.21 -9.02 0.01
CA ASP A 32 17.83 -9.23 -1.30
C ASP A 32 16.85 -8.93 -2.45
N GLY A 33 15.73 -8.25 -2.23
CA GLY A 33 14.88 -7.77 -3.33
C GLY A 33 14.18 -8.85 -4.16
N GLN A 34 14.18 -10.10 -3.71
CA GLN A 34 13.48 -11.20 -4.36
C GLN A 34 11.97 -11.00 -4.40
N TYR A 35 11.39 -10.40 -3.35
CA TYR A 35 9.96 -10.17 -3.26
C TYR A 35 9.60 -8.87 -2.53
N ILE A 36 8.39 -8.39 -2.82
CA ILE A 36 7.66 -7.40 -2.03
C ILE A 36 6.56 -8.14 -1.26
N ALA A 37 6.46 -7.93 0.05
CA ALA A 37 5.41 -8.47 0.90
C ALA A 37 4.39 -7.39 1.25
N VAL A 38 3.10 -7.73 1.17
CA VAL A 38 1.99 -6.89 1.64
C VAL A 38 1.31 -7.60 2.80
N GLU A 39 1.27 -6.94 3.95
CA GLU A 39 0.71 -7.47 5.19
C GLU A 39 -0.57 -6.71 5.58
N ASN A 40 -1.62 -7.45 5.92
CA ASN A 40 -2.75 -6.91 6.66
C ASN A 40 -2.40 -6.85 8.15
N THR A 41 -2.06 -5.68 8.68
CA THR A 41 -1.78 -5.54 10.11
C THR A 41 -3.00 -5.39 11.00
N SER A 42 -4.21 -5.34 10.43
CA SER A 42 -5.43 -5.43 11.21
C SER A 42 -5.47 -6.73 12.00
N LEU A 43 -6.01 -6.64 13.21
CA LEU A 43 -6.26 -7.79 14.08
C LEU A 43 -7.61 -8.45 13.83
N ILE A 44 -8.54 -7.74 13.18
CA ILE A 44 -9.94 -8.16 13.09
C ILE A 44 -10.59 -7.92 11.73
N HIS A 45 -10.03 -7.04 10.90
CA HIS A 45 -10.63 -6.68 9.61
C HIS A 45 -9.97 -7.43 8.45
N TYR A 46 -10.82 -7.98 7.59
CA TYR A 46 -10.44 -8.44 6.27
C TYR A 46 -10.29 -7.23 5.34
N ILE A 47 -9.43 -7.34 4.34
CA ILE A 47 -9.21 -6.29 3.34
C ILE A 47 -9.34 -6.90 1.96
N ASP A 48 -10.20 -6.34 1.13
CA ASP A 48 -10.21 -6.63 -0.29
C ASP A 48 -9.15 -5.76 -0.99
N ILE A 49 -8.16 -6.40 -1.58
CA ILE A 49 -7.08 -5.77 -2.35
C ILE A 49 -7.19 -6.09 -3.85
N SER A 50 -8.35 -6.58 -4.28
CA SER A 50 -8.61 -6.84 -5.70
C SER A 50 -8.43 -5.56 -6.52
N ALA A 51 -7.80 -5.69 -7.69
CA ALA A 51 -7.47 -4.57 -8.58
C ALA A 51 -6.58 -3.47 -7.96
N TRP A 52 -5.96 -3.70 -6.80
CA TRP A 52 -4.94 -2.80 -6.27
C TRP A 52 -3.65 -2.92 -7.11
N LYS A 53 -2.76 -1.96 -6.94
CA LYS A 53 -1.49 -1.90 -7.67
C LYS A 53 -0.32 -1.64 -6.74
N ILE A 54 0.80 -2.29 -7.01
CA ILE A 54 2.12 -1.95 -6.48
C ILE A 54 2.92 -1.27 -7.59
N GLU A 55 3.51 -0.12 -7.28
CA GLU A 55 4.49 0.57 -8.11
C GLU A 55 5.82 0.57 -7.37
N HIS A 56 6.88 0.10 -8.02
CA HIS A 56 8.25 0.16 -7.54
C HIS A 56 9.02 1.16 -8.40
N ILE A 57 9.62 2.13 -7.75
CA ILE A 57 10.25 3.31 -8.33
C ILE A 57 11.70 3.30 -7.88
N VAL A 58 12.64 3.47 -8.82
CA VAL A 58 14.08 3.53 -8.56
C VAL A 58 14.60 4.84 -9.14
N ASP A 59 15.28 5.65 -8.32
CA ASP A 59 15.80 6.97 -8.69
C ASP A 59 14.73 7.88 -9.35
N GLY A 60 13.50 7.79 -8.85
CA GLY A 60 12.35 8.58 -9.33
C GLY A 60 11.68 8.07 -10.62
N VAL A 61 12.16 6.95 -11.20
CA VAL A 61 11.58 6.34 -12.41
C VAL A 61 10.79 5.09 -12.04
N LEU A 62 9.58 4.92 -12.61
CA LEU A 62 8.80 3.69 -12.45
C LEU A 62 9.56 2.53 -13.08
N ASP A 63 10.02 1.63 -12.23
CA ASP A 63 10.90 0.53 -12.57
C ASP A 63 10.09 -0.77 -12.74
N ALA A 64 9.18 -1.03 -11.79
CA ALA A 64 8.28 -2.19 -11.86
C ALA A 64 6.87 -1.87 -11.40
N MET A 65 5.91 -2.66 -11.90
CA MET A 65 4.52 -2.52 -11.54
C MET A 65 3.84 -3.88 -11.48
N PHE A 66 3.03 -4.10 -10.46
CA PHE A 66 2.20 -5.28 -10.32
C PHE A 66 0.75 -4.88 -10.05
N VAL A 67 -0.19 -5.53 -10.72
CA VAL A 67 -1.63 -5.32 -10.51
C VAL A 67 -2.22 -6.62 -9.99
N PHE A 68 -2.91 -6.55 -8.84
CA PHE A 68 -3.62 -7.70 -8.30
C PHE A 68 -4.78 -8.10 -9.22
N PRO A 69 -5.16 -9.40 -9.26
CA PRO A 69 -6.37 -9.84 -9.94
C PRO A 69 -7.59 -8.96 -9.61
N SER A 70 -8.47 -8.79 -10.60
CA SER A 70 -9.60 -7.87 -10.51
C SER A 70 -10.65 -8.24 -9.45
N SER A 71 -10.61 -9.46 -8.94
CA SER A 71 -11.54 -9.96 -7.93
C SER A 71 -10.96 -11.12 -7.13
N GLY A 72 -11.44 -11.29 -5.90
CA GLY A 72 -11.20 -12.48 -5.09
C GLY A 72 -9.90 -12.47 -4.27
N VAL A 73 -9.21 -11.32 -4.21
CA VAL A 73 -7.98 -11.18 -3.44
C VAL A 73 -8.29 -10.52 -2.10
N ILE A 74 -8.57 -11.35 -1.09
CA ILE A 74 -8.93 -10.89 0.26
C ILE A 74 -7.81 -11.25 1.23
N LEU A 75 -7.20 -10.24 1.84
CA LEU A 75 -6.25 -10.41 2.94
C LEU A 75 -6.98 -10.53 4.27
N LYS A 76 -6.85 -11.69 4.91
CA LYS A 76 -7.34 -11.92 6.28
C LYS A 76 -6.51 -11.13 7.30
N PRO A 77 -7.04 -10.87 8.51
CA PRO A 77 -6.24 -10.28 9.59
C PRO A 77 -4.90 -11.00 9.77
N LYS A 78 -3.80 -10.23 9.86
CA LYS A 78 -2.42 -10.73 10.01
C LYS A 78 -1.91 -11.60 8.85
N GLN A 79 -2.63 -11.66 7.74
CA GLN A 79 -2.14 -12.36 6.55
C GLN A 79 -1.14 -11.51 5.79
N THR A 80 -0.09 -12.18 5.30
CA THR A 80 0.90 -11.62 4.40
C THR A 80 0.83 -12.37 3.08
N ILE A 81 0.91 -11.63 1.98
CA ILE A 81 1.14 -12.18 0.64
C ILE A 81 2.46 -11.65 0.10
N LYS A 82 3.12 -12.43 -0.75
CA LYS A 82 4.34 -12.01 -1.41
C LYS A 82 4.12 -11.88 -2.91
N ILE A 83 4.82 -10.91 -3.49
CA ILE A 83 4.92 -10.68 -4.92
C ILE A 83 6.38 -10.89 -5.27
N TRP A 84 6.69 -11.98 -5.94
CA TRP A 84 8.05 -12.38 -6.30
C TRP A 84 8.44 -11.79 -7.65
N GLY A 85 9.72 -11.41 -7.79
CA GLY A 85 10.29 -11.15 -9.11
C GLY A 85 10.33 -12.43 -9.95
N ASN A 86 10.20 -12.31 -11.27
CA ASN A 86 10.10 -13.43 -12.20
C ASN A 86 11.31 -14.38 -12.11
N ALA A 87 12.52 -13.88 -11.82
CA ALA A 87 13.70 -14.73 -11.65
C ALA A 87 13.57 -15.69 -10.45
N TYR A 88 12.76 -15.31 -9.45
CA TYR A 88 12.53 -16.06 -8.22
C TYR A 88 11.15 -16.74 -8.19
N ARG A 89 10.45 -16.83 -9.32
CA ARG A 89 9.12 -17.47 -9.42
C ARG A 89 9.07 -18.90 -8.88
N HIS A 90 10.20 -19.61 -8.94
CA HIS A 90 10.34 -20.98 -8.47
C HIS A 90 10.32 -21.10 -6.93
N LEU A 91 10.48 -19.99 -6.22
CA LEU A 91 10.38 -19.91 -4.75
C LEU A 91 8.97 -19.49 -4.28
N ALA A 92 8.09 -19.07 -5.19
CA ALA A 92 6.73 -18.66 -4.86
C ALA A 92 5.90 -19.84 -4.35
N TYR A 93 5.18 -19.64 -3.24
CA TYR A 93 4.33 -20.67 -2.65
C TYR A 93 2.85 -20.49 -3.02
N LEU A 94 1.99 -21.38 -2.53
CA LEU A 94 0.55 -21.26 -2.71
C LEU A 94 0.04 -19.92 -2.18
N TYR A 95 -0.71 -19.19 -3.02
CA TYR A 95 -1.27 -17.84 -2.79
C TYR A 95 -0.29 -16.67 -2.89
N ASP A 96 0.98 -16.91 -3.23
CA ASP A 96 1.88 -15.85 -3.66
C ASP A 96 1.61 -15.45 -5.10
N PHE A 97 2.09 -14.26 -5.47
CA PHE A 97 2.06 -13.74 -6.82
C PHE A 97 3.46 -13.64 -7.41
N VAL A 98 3.53 -13.60 -8.74
CA VAL A 98 4.76 -13.37 -9.49
C VAL A 98 4.56 -12.14 -10.37
N CYS A 99 5.51 -11.23 -10.33
CA CYS A 99 5.60 -10.07 -11.22
C CYS A 99 6.34 -10.49 -12.48
N ASP A 100 5.62 -10.90 -13.52
CA ASP A 100 6.24 -11.40 -14.76
C ASP A 100 7.04 -10.33 -15.51
N THR A 101 6.68 -9.06 -15.34
CA THR A 101 7.32 -7.92 -16.02
C THR A 101 8.66 -7.53 -15.39
N TYR A 102 9.05 -8.13 -14.26
CA TYR A 102 10.25 -7.71 -13.55
C TYR A 102 11.01 -8.87 -12.91
N SER A 103 12.33 -8.91 -13.07
CA SER A 103 13.14 -10.07 -12.65
C SER A 103 13.40 -10.10 -11.14
N ARG A 104 13.70 -8.95 -10.53
CA ARG A 104 14.05 -8.78 -9.10
C ARG A 104 13.83 -7.32 -8.70
N PHE A 105 13.28 -7.04 -7.52
CA PHE A 105 13.15 -5.67 -7.01
C PHE A 105 14.50 -5.15 -6.53
N ASP A 106 14.89 -3.94 -6.93
CA ASP A 106 16.18 -3.37 -6.54
C ASP A 106 16.17 -2.89 -5.08
N VAL A 107 17.32 -2.99 -4.41
CA VAL A 107 17.45 -2.72 -2.96
C VAL A 107 18.65 -1.82 -2.61
N GLY A 108 19.44 -1.39 -3.61
CA GLY A 108 20.70 -0.64 -3.42
C GLY A 108 20.70 0.81 -3.88
N TYR A 109 19.55 1.32 -4.33
CA TYR A 109 19.34 2.68 -4.84
C TYR A 109 18.26 3.38 -4.01
N GLU A 110 18.03 4.69 -4.25
CA GLU A 110 16.85 5.34 -3.68
C GLU A 110 15.61 4.70 -4.30
N THR A 111 14.95 3.84 -3.53
CA THR A 111 13.79 3.10 -3.98
C THR A 111 12.55 3.54 -3.23
N GLN A 112 11.45 3.60 -3.95
CA GLN A 112 10.12 3.85 -3.40
C GLN A 112 9.18 2.76 -3.89
N THR A 113 8.44 2.16 -2.97
CA THR A 113 7.36 1.24 -3.29
C THR A 113 6.04 1.82 -2.81
N VAL A 114 5.11 1.98 -3.74
CA VAL A 114 3.80 2.59 -3.49
C VAL A 114 2.73 1.52 -3.68
N LEU A 115 1.88 1.36 -2.68
CA LEU A 115 0.66 0.56 -2.77
C LEU A 115 -0.53 1.50 -3.04
N LEU A 116 -1.23 1.25 -4.14
CA LEU A 116 -2.38 2.02 -4.61
C LEU A 116 -3.62 1.13 -4.56
N ASN A 117 -4.75 1.67 -4.09
CA ASN A 117 -6.02 0.97 -4.21
C ASN A 117 -6.57 1.03 -5.65
N GLN A 118 -7.71 0.36 -5.88
CA GLN A 118 -8.39 0.36 -7.19
C GLN A 118 -8.80 1.75 -7.70
N PHE A 119 -8.86 2.76 -6.84
CA PHE A 119 -9.17 4.15 -7.18
C PHE A 119 -7.92 5.01 -7.38
N ARG A 120 -6.73 4.40 -7.39
CA ARG A 120 -5.42 5.06 -7.45
C ARG A 120 -5.11 5.96 -6.25
N GLU A 121 -5.77 5.75 -5.13
CA GLU A 121 -5.41 6.41 -3.88
C GLU A 121 -4.22 5.68 -3.27
N VAL A 122 -3.22 6.43 -2.80
CA VAL A 122 -2.07 5.87 -2.10
C VAL A 122 -2.54 5.34 -0.74
N VAL A 123 -2.32 4.05 -0.53
CA VAL A 123 -2.63 3.37 0.74
C VAL A 123 -1.39 3.28 1.62
N CYS A 124 -0.22 3.01 1.04
CA CYS A 124 1.05 2.86 1.75
C CYS A 124 2.21 3.26 0.84
N LYS A 125 3.29 3.77 1.45
CA LYS A 125 4.58 4.01 0.80
C LYS A 125 5.70 3.45 1.67
N LEU A 126 6.64 2.76 1.03
CA LEU A 126 7.90 2.35 1.62
C LEU A 126 9.02 3.03 0.84
N ASN A 127 9.84 3.83 1.51
CA ASN A 127 11.06 4.38 0.93
C ASN A 127 12.27 3.61 1.50
N SER A 128 13.28 3.35 0.69
CA SER A 128 14.56 2.80 1.11
C SER A 128 15.69 3.62 0.48
N TYR A 129 16.74 3.85 1.26
CA TYR A 129 17.91 4.67 0.93
C TYR A 129 19.18 3.84 1.07
#